data_AF-A0A1I4DJB0-F1
#
_entry.id   AF-A0A1I4DJB0-F1
#
_cell.length_a   1.000
_cell.length_b   1.000
_cell.length_c   1.000
_cell.angle_alpha   90.00
_cell.angle_beta   90.00
_cell.angle_gamma   90.00
#
_symmetry.space_group_name_H-M   'P 1'
#
loop_
_entity.id
_entity.type
_entity.pdbx_description
1 polymer ?
#
loop_
_entity_poly.entity_id
_entity_poly.type
_entity_poly.pdbx_seq_one_letter_code
_entity_poly.pdbx_strand_id
1 'polypeptide(L)'
;MRAVRDTRNGHAVRVKEDSGDPPGVWSAYGRLLQLMPAGPGFHTGLNGPFVVLETKEHRHIGYVESQEVGCVVRDPAEVSAFGPRYGKLRSQALNVMESARLIGRLLGET
;
A
#
# COMPACT_ATOMS: atom_id res chain seq x y z
N MET A 1 -9.12 -24.40 8.66
CA MET A 1 -10.40 -23.95 8.07
C MET A 1 -11.38 -23.59 9.18
N ARG A 2 -11.72 -22.30 9.33
CA ARG A 2 -12.87 -21.90 10.17
C ARG A 2 -13.56 -20.73 9.46
N ALA A 3 -14.81 -20.95 9.06
CA ALA A 3 -15.62 -19.92 8.44
C ALA A 3 -16.31 -19.11 9.54
N VAL A 4 -16.09 -17.79 9.57
CA VAL A 4 -16.95 -16.87 10.32
C VAL A 4 -18.01 -16.37 9.35
N ARG A 5 -19.27 -16.53 9.74
CA ARG A 5 -20.46 -16.16 8.96
C ARG A 5 -20.90 -14.77 9.42
N ASP A 6 -20.77 -13.77 8.56
CA ASP A 6 -21.46 -12.48 8.75
C ASP A 6 -22.89 -12.60 8.19
N THR A 7 -23.89 -12.26 9.00
CA THR A 7 -25.31 -12.47 8.74
C THR A 7 -26.03 -11.25 8.15
N ARG A 8 -25.33 -10.28 7.56
CA ARG A 8 -25.98 -9.07 7.01
C ARG A 8 -25.91 -8.84 5.51
N ASN A 9 -25.11 -9.58 4.76
CA ASN A 9 -25.19 -9.58 3.29
C ASN A 9 -24.75 -10.96 2.78
N GLY A 10 -25.58 -11.62 1.97
CA GLY A 10 -25.41 -13.00 1.52
C GLY A 10 -24.19 -13.30 0.63
N HIS A 11 -23.14 -12.49 0.67
CA HIS A 11 -21.91 -12.73 -0.06
C HIS A 11 -20.88 -13.44 0.82
N ALA A 12 -20.68 -14.73 0.55
CA ALA A 12 -19.60 -15.50 1.15
C ALA A 12 -18.25 -15.00 0.61
N VAL A 13 -17.49 -14.27 1.44
CA VAL A 13 -16.11 -13.91 1.13
C VAL A 13 -15.24 -15.15 1.34
N ARG A 14 -14.74 -15.72 0.24
CA ARG A 14 -13.83 -16.87 0.25
C ARG A 14 -12.40 -16.34 0.38
N VAL A 15 -11.81 -16.47 1.56
CA VAL A 15 -10.37 -16.29 1.74
C VAL A 15 -9.67 -17.50 1.14
N LYS A 16 -9.01 -17.30 -0.01
CA LYS A 16 -8.15 -18.30 -0.64
C LYS A 16 -6.78 -18.21 0.02
N GLU A 17 -6.49 -19.18 0.89
CA GLU A 17 -5.16 -19.44 1.42
C GLU A 17 -4.39 -20.18 0.31
N ASP A 18 -3.52 -19.46 -0.39
CA ASP A 18 -2.72 -20.01 -1.49
C ASP A 18 -1.33 -20.38 -0.98
N SER A 19 -0.93 -21.59 -1.30
CA SER A 19 0.25 -22.30 -0.83
C SER A 19 1.53 -21.85 -1.54
N GLY A 20 2.62 -21.68 -0.79
CA GLY A 20 3.98 -21.85 -1.32
C GLY A 20 5.06 -20.89 -0.83
N ASP A 21 4.70 -19.73 -0.27
CA ASP A 21 5.64 -18.78 0.37
C ASP A 21 4.86 -17.97 1.43
N PRO A 22 5.43 -17.63 2.60
CA PRO A 22 4.73 -16.82 3.57
C PRO A 22 4.44 -15.42 2.99
N PRO A 23 3.24 -14.86 3.20
CA PRO A 23 2.86 -13.55 2.71
C PRO A 23 3.65 -12.48 3.49
N GLY A 24 4.88 -12.19 3.08
CA GLY A 24 5.69 -11.19 3.76
C GLY A 24 7.17 -11.18 3.47
N VAL A 25 7.77 -12.26 2.95
CA VAL A 25 9.21 -12.26 2.61
C VAL A 25 9.40 -11.87 1.16
N TRP A 26 9.10 -10.60 0.87
CA TRP A 26 9.55 -9.94 -0.35
C TRP A 26 10.95 -9.39 -0.07
N SER A 27 11.96 -9.94 -0.76
CA SER A 27 13.31 -9.38 -0.75
C SER A 27 13.27 -8.01 -1.42
N ALA A 28 13.00 -6.98 -0.63
CA ALA A 28 12.95 -5.59 -1.08
C ALA A 28 14.39 -5.11 -1.31
N TYR A 29 14.93 -5.38 -2.49
CA TYR A 29 16.07 -4.62 -3.00
C TYR A 29 15.63 -3.16 -3.16
N GLY A 30 16.12 -2.28 -2.28
CA GLY A 30 15.90 -0.83 -2.36
C GLY A 30 14.59 -0.32 -1.75
N ARG A 31 14.47 -0.31 -0.42
CA ARG A 31 13.39 0.46 0.24
C ARG A 31 13.70 1.96 0.12
N LEU A 32 12.97 2.66 -0.74
CA LEU A 32 12.99 4.11 -0.83
C LEU A 32 11.91 4.68 0.10
N LEU A 33 12.34 5.36 1.17
CA LEU A 33 11.43 6.07 2.07
C LEU A 33 11.36 7.54 1.66
N GLN A 34 10.16 8.00 1.34
CA GLN A 34 9.87 9.41 1.09
C GLN A 34 8.86 9.90 2.12
N LEU A 35 9.10 11.11 2.65
CA LEU A 35 8.22 11.73 3.64
C LEU A 35 7.32 12.76 2.97
N MET A 36 6.03 12.72 3.28
CA MET A 36 5.11 13.78 2.89
C MET A 36 5.31 14.99 3.83
N PRO A 37 5.63 16.19 3.32
CA PRO A 37 5.70 17.38 4.17
C PRO A 37 4.30 17.70 4.73
N ALA A 38 4.24 18.24 5.94
CA ALA A 38 2.96 18.59 6.62
C ALA A 38 2.28 19.87 6.06
N GLY A 39 2.89 20.55 5.09
CA GLY A 39 2.45 21.84 4.56
C GLY A 39 1.21 21.82 3.64
N PRO A 40 1.09 20.91 2.66
CA PRO A 40 -0.12 20.80 1.85
C PRO A 40 -1.17 19.98 2.61
N GLY A 41 -2.18 20.66 3.16
CA GLY A 41 -3.25 20.04 3.95
C GLY A 41 -4.13 19.02 3.21
N PHE A 42 -3.92 18.79 1.90
CA PHE A 42 -4.63 17.79 1.12
C PHE A 42 -3.71 17.01 0.17
N HIS A 43 -3.66 15.69 0.31
CA HIS A 43 -3.02 14.77 -0.64
C HIS A 43 -3.82 13.46 -0.73
N THR A 44 -3.64 12.70 -1.80
CA THR A 44 -4.42 11.48 -2.09
C THR A 44 -4.22 10.34 -1.08
N GLY A 45 -3.19 10.44 -0.24
CA GLY A 45 -2.90 9.49 0.85
C GLY A 45 -3.81 9.65 2.06
N LEU A 46 -4.56 10.75 2.16
CA LEU A 46 -5.57 10.93 3.19
C LEU A 46 -6.75 9.95 3.08
N ASN A 47 -6.94 9.34 1.90
CA ASN A 47 -7.96 8.31 1.66
C ASN A 47 -7.57 6.92 2.21
N GLY A 48 -6.47 6.83 2.95
CA GLY A 48 -5.97 5.60 3.55
C GLY A 48 -4.74 5.03 2.83
N PRO A 49 -4.02 4.12 3.51
CA PRO A 49 -2.85 3.46 2.96
C PRO A 49 -3.23 2.48 1.85
N PHE A 50 -2.33 2.31 0.89
CA PHE A 50 -2.46 1.29 -0.14
C PHE A 50 -1.10 0.76 -0.55
N VAL A 51 -1.10 -0.44 -1.13
CA VAL A 51 0.07 -1.09 -1.71
C VAL A 51 -0.24 -1.45 -3.15
N VAL A 52 0.74 -1.26 -4.04
CA VAL A 52 0.70 -1.74 -5.41
C VAL A 52 1.81 -2.78 -5.55
N LEU A 53 1.45 -3.94 -6.08
CA LEU A 53 2.33 -5.08 -6.27
C LEU A 53 2.34 -5.44 -7.75
N GLU A 54 3.48 -5.90 -8.25
CA GLU A 54 3.59 -6.55 -9.56
C GLU A 54 3.91 -8.03 -9.34
N THR A 55 3.15 -8.93 -9.97
CA THR A 55 3.45 -10.37 -9.94
C THR A 55 4.57 -10.72 -10.90
N LYS A 56 5.13 -11.93 -10.77
CA LYS A 56 6.15 -12.43 -11.72
C LYS A 56 5.65 -12.51 -13.16
N GLU A 57 4.33 -12.58 -13.34
CA GLU A 57 3.65 -12.57 -14.64
C GLU A 57 3.26 -11.15 -15.10
N HIS A 58 3.86 -10.10 -14.53
CA HIS A 58 3.63 -8.69 -14.86
C HIS A 58 2.18 -8.23 -14.68
N ARG A 59 1.45 -8.83 -13.74
CA ARG A 59 0.11 -8.37 -13.36
C ARG A 59 0.20 -7.44 -12.17
N HIS A 60 -0.51 -6.32 -12.23
CA HIS A 60 -0.64 -5.42 -11.08
C HIS A 60 -1.75 -5.89 -10.14
N ILE A 61 -1.48 -5.82 -8.84
CA ILE A 61 -2.43 -6.10 -7.77
C ILE A 61 -2.42 -4.91 -6.82
N GLY A 62 -3.60 -4.44 -6.43
CA GLY A 62 -3.79 -3.45 -5.38
C GLY A 62 -4.08 -4.13 -4.04
N TYR A 63 -3.61 -3.54 -2.95
CA TYR A 63 -4.03 -3.90 -1.61
C TYR A 63 -4.36 -2.64 -0.83
N VAL A 64 -5.50 -2.65 -0.14
CA VAL A 64 -5.92 -1.56 0.75
C VAL A 64 -6.30 -2.15 2.09
N GLU A 65 -5.97 -1.42 3.15
CA GLU A 65 -6.37 -1.76 4.51
C GLU A 65 -7.41 -0.77 5.01
N SER A 66 -8.46 -1.33 5.60
CA SER A 66 -9.40 -0.63 6.45
C SER A 66 -9.28 -1.19 7.86
N GLN A 67 -10.02 -0.61 8.79
CA GLN A 67 -10.12 -1.14 10.15
C GLN A 67 -10.57 -2.61 10.09
N GLU A 68 -9.73 -3.48 10.64
CA GLU A 68 -9.96 -4.93 10.77
C GLU A 68 -10.13 -5.71 9.44
N VAL A 69 -9.99 -5.04 8.28
CA VAL A 69 -10.25 -5.64 6.97
C VAL A 69 -9.16 -5.25 5.96
N GLY A 70 -8.50 -6.26 5.40
CA GLY A 70 -7.64 -6.12 4.21
C GLY A 70 -8.38 -6.53 2.94
N CYS A 71 -8.28 -5.74 1.88
CA CYS A 71 -8.89 -6.02 0.57
C CYS A 71 -7.82 -6.11 -0.51
N VAL A 72 -7.81 -7.24 -1.24
CA VAL A 72 -6.92 -7.46 -2.40
C VAL A 72 -7.70 -7.21 -3.69
N VAL A 73 -7.30 -6.19 -4.44
CA VAL A 73 -7.91 -5.76 -5.70
C VAL A 73 -7.14 -6.37 -6.88
N ARG A 74 -7.84 -7.13 -7.72
CA ARG A 74 -7.24 -7.86 -8.87
C ARG A 74 -7.79 -7.46 -10.22
N ASP A 75 -8.95 -6.79 -10.27
CA ASP A 75 -9.52 -6.31 -11.53
C ASP A 75 -8.58 -5.23 -12.12
N PRO A 76 -8.02 -5.43 -13.33
CA PRO A 76 -7.15 -4.45 -13.96
C PRO A 76 -7.75 -3.04 -14.04
N ALA A 77 -9.06 -2.92 -14.23
CA ALA A 77 -9.74 -1.62 -14.29
C ALA A 77 -9.67 -0.91 -12.93
N GLU A 78 -9.90 -1.61 -11.83
CA GLU A 78 -9.83 -1.04 -10.49
C GLU A 78 -8.37 -0.79 -10.04
N VAL A 79 -7.45 -1.71 -10.37
CA VAL A 79 -6.02 -1.58 -10.06
C VAL A 79 -5.39 -0.39 -10.80
N SER A 80 -5.88 -0.06 -12.01
CA SER A 80 -5.36 1.07 -12.79
C SER A 80 -5.40 2.40 -12.04
N ALA A 81 -6.36 2.58 -11.13
CA ALA A 81 -6.52 3.80 -10.35
C ALA A 81 -5.39 4.04 -9.32
N PHE A 82 -4.64 3.00 -8.95
CA PHE A 82 -3.58 3.10 -7.95
C PHE A 82 -2.31 3.77 -8.50
N GLY A 83 -2.01 3.56 -9.78
CA GLY A 83 -0.84 4.15 -10.44
C GLY A 83 -0.82 5.69 -10.38
N PRO A 84 -1.88 6.38 -10.86
CA PRO A 84 -1.97 7.83 -10.76
C PRO A 84 -1.95 8.35 -9.31
N ARG A 85 -2.58 7.64 -8.36
CA ARG A 85 -2.54 8.00 -6.93
C ARG A 85 -1.12 7.94 -6.38
N TYR A 86 -0.38 6.88 -6.69
CA TYR A 86 1.02 6.73 -6.32
C TYR A 86 1.89 7.82 -6.95
N GLY A 87 1.70 8.10 -8.25
CA GLY A 87 2.42 9.16 -8.96
C GLY A 87 2.23 10.52 -8.31
N LYS A 88 0.98 10.88 -7.95
CA LYS A 88 0.67 12.14 -7.26
C LYS A 88 1.32 12.21 -5.88
N LEU A 89 1.22 11.16 -5.07
CA LEU A 89 1.89 11.08 -3.77
C LEU A 89 3.40 11.29 -3.90
N ARG A 90 4.05 10.59 -4.83
CA ARG A 90 5.49 10.67 -5.05
C ARG A 90 5.94 12.06 -5.52
N SER A 91 5.13 12.76 -6.32
CA SER A 91 5.43 14.12 -6.77
C SER A 91 5.33 15.19 -5.68
N GLN A 92 4.55 14.93 -4.63
CA GLN A 92 4.32 15.85 -3.51
C GLN A 92 5.22 15.54 -2.30
N ALA A 93 5.65 14.29 -2.16
CA ALA A 93 6.57 13.89 -1.11
C ALA A 93 7.98 14.46 -1.34
N LEU A 94 8.71 14.67 -0.24
CA LEU A 94 10.12 15.00 -0.26
C LEU A 94 10.90 13.92 -1.04
N ASN A 95 11.95 14.32 -1.74
CA ASN A 95 12.82 13.34 -2.37
C ASN A 95 13.59 12.53 -1.31
N VAL A 96 14.31 11.48 -1.73
CA VAL A 96 14.99 10.55 -0.82
C VAL A 96 16.03 11.26 0.05
N MET A 97 16.80 12.19 -0.52
CA MET A 97 17.84 12.92 0.22
C MET A 97 17.23 13.91 1.21
N GLU A 98 16.17 14.61 0.82
CA GLU A 98 15.44 15.52 1.71
C GLU A 98 14.77 14.77 2.85
N SER A 99 14.20 13.59 2.55
CA SER A 99 13.59 12.71 3.55
C SER A 99 14.63 12.21 4.54
N ALA A 100 15.79 11.73 4.07
CA ALA A 100 16.89 11.30 4.92
C ALA A 100 17.42 12.44 5.81
N ARG A 101 17.61 13.64 5.25
CA ARG A 101 18.01 14.83 6.03
C ARG A 101 16.98 15.20 7.09
N LEU A 102 15.69 15.14 6.76
CA LEU A 102 14.63 15.39 7.73
C LEU A 102 14.66 14.35 8.87
N ILE A 103 14.82 13.08 8.54
CA ILE A 103 14.95 11.99 9.53
C ILE A 103 16.16 12.21 10.42
N GLY A 104 17.34 12.50 9.86
CA GLY A 104 18.56 12.79 10.63
C GLY A 104 18.36 13.95 11.61
N ARG A 105 17.76 15.06 11.14
CA ARG A 105 17.42 16.19 12.03
C ARG A 105 16.46 15.81 13.15
N LEU A 106 15.45 14.98 12.88
CA LEU A 106 14.50 14.49 13.90
C LEU A 106 15.18 13.55 14.91
N LEU A 107 16.24 12.86 14.51
CA LEU A 107 17.07 12.02 15.37
C LEU A 107 18.16 12.82 16.12
N GLY A 108 18.29 14.12 15.88
CA GLY A 108 19.30 14.97 16.51
C GLY A 108 20.68 14.91 15.84
N GLU A 109 20.78 14.32 14.65
CA GLU A 109 21.98 14.37 13.83
C GLU A 109 22.03 15.75 13.14
N THR A 110 23.04 16.55 13.49
CA THR A 110 23.30 17.89 12.92
C THR A 110 24.16 17.83 11.68
#